data_AF-A0A358KKJ7-F1
#
_entry.id   AF-A0A358KKJ7-F1
#
_cell.length_a   1.000
_cell.length_b   1.000
_cell.length_c   1.000
_cell.angle_alpha   90.00
_cell.angle_beta   90.00
_cell.angle_gamma   90.00
#
_symmetry.space_group_name_H-M   'P 1'
#
loop_
_entity.id
_entity.type
_entity.pdbx_description
1 polymer ?
#
loop_
_entity_poly.entity_id
_entity_poly.type
_entity_poly.pdbx_seq_one_letter_code
_entity_poly.pdbx_strand_id
1 'polypeptide(L)' 'GHEEGFGFLRNSAIDQHLLARKRENDLLPVIRRHPQLLGVGIDEATAIVVKGRTAEAIGKSKGLFYDLALEKTL' A
#
# COMPACT_ATOMS: atom_id res chain seq x y z
N GLY A 1 -12.21 12.25 -5.43
CA GLY A 1 -12.53 11.75 -6.76
C GLY A 1 -13.01 10.30 -6.71
N HIS A 2 -12.19 9.38 -6.19
CA HIS A 2 -12.62 8.02 -5.88
C HIS A 2 -12.01 7.64 -4.54
N GLU A 3 -12.82 7.65 -3.48
CA GLU A 3 -12.38 7.32 -2.11
C GLU A 3 -12.72 5.89 -1.71
N GLU A 4 -13.70 5.26 -2.39
CA GLU A 4 -14.13 3.89 -2.13
C GLU A 4 -13.84 2.97 -3.33
N GLY A 5 -13.14 1.86 -3.06
CA GLY A 5 -12.94 0.76 -3.99
C GLY A 5 -13.85 -0.44 -3.68
N PHE A 6 -13.60 -1.59 -4.31
CA PHE A 6 -14.41 -2.81 -4.13
C PHE A 6 -14.31 -3.47 -2.74
N GLY A 7 -13.37 -3.05 -1.89
CA GLY A 7 -13.24 -3.58 -0.52
C GLY A 7 -12.77 -5.03 -0.40
N PHE A 8 -12.14 -5.59 -1.45
CA PHE A 8 -11.57 -6.95 -1.39
C PHE A 8 -10.43 -7.07 -0.37
N LEU A 9 -9.56 -6.06 -0.31
CA LEU A 9 -8.68 -5.82 0.83
C LEU A 9 -9.28 -4.66 1.63
N ARG A 10 -9.82 -4.97 2.81
CA ARG A 10 -10.47 -3.97 3.67
C ARG A 10 -9.43 -3.15 4.42
N ASN A 11 -9.80 -1.92 4.76
CA ASN A 11 -8.97 -0.99 5.54
C ASN A 11 -7.59 -0.76 4.91
N SER A 12 -7.54 -0.64 3.58
CA SER A 12 -6.30 -0.39 2.86
C SER A 12 -6.47 0.68 1.80
N ALA A 13 -5.39 1.44 1.55
CA ALA A 13 -5.25 2.29 0.38
C ALA A 13 -4.17 1.70 -0.54
N ILE A 14 -4.45 1.62 -1.84
CA ILE A 14 -3.58 0.96 -2.82
C ILE A 14 -3.07 1.98 -3.83
N ASP A 15 -1.78 1.92 -4.16
CA ASP A 15 -1.20 2.68 -5.27
C ASP A 15 -0.27 1.82 -6.13
N GLN A 16 -0.20 2.16 -7.41
CA GLN A 16 0.52 1.40 -8.44
C GLN A 16 1.49 2.29 -9.23
N HIS A 17 2.46 1.66 -9.90
CA HIS A 17 3.57 2.30 -10.62
C HIS A 17 4.45 3.18 -9.71
N LEU A 18 4.83 2.68 -8.53
CA LEU A 18 5.58 3.44 -7.54
C LEU A 18 6.89 4.05 -8.09
N LEU A 19 7.85 3.23 -8.50
CA LEU A 19 9.19 3.70 -8.86
C LEU A 19 9.19 4.33 -10.25
N ALA A 20 8.45 3.71 -11.18
CA ALA A 20 8.33 4.20 -12.56
C ALA A 20 7.82 5.64 -12.63
N ARG A 21 7.04 6.08 -11.64
CA ARG A 21 6.47 7.44 -11.58
C ARG A 21 6.99 8.30 -10.42
N LYS A 22 7.94 7.80 -9.62
CA LYS A 22 8.46 8.48 -8.41
C LYS A 22 7.36 8.82 -7.38
N ARG A 23 6.46 7.86 -7.14
CA ARG A 23 5.25 7.99 -6.32
C ARG A 23 5.37 7.26 -4.98
N GLU A 24 6.58 6.93 -4.55
CA GLU A 24 6.84 6.24 -3.29
C GLU A 24 6.31 7.01 -2.07
N ASN A 25 6.09 8.32 -2.21
CA ASN A 25 5.56 9.17 -1.13
C ASN A 25 4.10 9.59 -1.32
N ASP A 26 3.47 9.25 -2.46
CA ASP A 26 2.12 9.74 -2.80
C ASP A 26 1.03 9.19 -1.88
N LEU A 27 1.27 8.02 -1.32
CA LEU A 27 0.34 7.41 -0.38
C LEU A 27 0.41 8.05 1.01
N LEU A 28 1.55 8.67 1.38
CA LEU A 28 1.76 9.19 2.74
C LEU A 28 0.73 10.24 3.16
N PRO A 29 0.33 11.24 2.34
CA PRO A 29 -0.75 12.17 2.70
C PRO A 29 -2.09 11.47 2.97
N VAL A 30 -2.41 10.39 2.23
CA VAL A 30 -3.63 9.61 2.43
C VAL A 30 -3.58 8.88 3.78
N ILE A 31 -2.47 8.19 4.06
CA ILE A 31 -2.30 7.45 5.31
C ILE A 31 -2.26 8.42 6.51
N ARG A 32 -1.63 9.59 6.39
CA ARG A 32 -1.67 10.62 7.45
C ARG A 32 -3.08 11.14 7.73
N ARG A 33 -3.93 11.26 6.71
CA ARG A 33 -5.34 11.67 6.87
C ARG A 33 -6.21 10.54 7.41
N HIS A 34 -5.87 9.29 7.09
CA HIS A 34 -6.62 8.10 7.46
C HIS A 34 -5.68 7.05 8.08
N PRO A 35 -5.19 7.27 9.31
CA PRO A 35 -4.17 6.44 9.95
C PRO A 35 -4.63 5.01 10.26
N GLN A 36 -5.94 4.73 10.18
CA GLN A 36 -6.50 3.39 10.28
C GLN A 36 -6.29 2.52 9.03
N LEU A 37 -5.88 3.12 7.91
CA LEU A 37 -5.63 2.38 6.67
C LEU A 37 -4.19 1.86 6.62
N LEU A 38 -4.03 0.61 6.18
CA LEU A 38 -2.74 0.12 5.72
C LEU A 38 -2.50 0.62 4.29
N GLY A 39 -1.40 1.32 4.09
CA GLY A 39 -0.97 1.70 2.76
C GLY A 39 -0.24 0.57 2.05
N VAL A 40 -0.58 0.29 0.79
CA VAL A 40 0.09 -0.72 -0.04
C VAL A 40 0.44 -0.11 -1.39
N GLY A 41 1.73 0.09 -1.62
CA GLY A 41 2.24 0.53 -2.91
C GLY A 41 2.85 -0.65 -3.68
N ILE A 42 2.58 -0.74 -4.99
CA ILE A 42 3.01 -1.84 -5.86
C ILE A 42 3.73 -1.25 -7.07
N ASP A 43 4.99 -1.63 -7.27
CA ASP A 43 5.73 -1.22 -8.45
C ASP A 43 5.43 -2.09 -9.68
N GLU A 44 5.91 -1.68 -10.85
CA GLU A 44 5.75 -2.43 -12.09
C GLU A 44 6.32 -3.85 -12.01
N ALA A 45 5.72 -4.77 -12.80
CA ALA A 45 6.09 -6.19 -12.83
C ALA A 45 6.15 -6.87 -11.44
N THR A 46 5.37 -6.36 -10.49
CA THR A 46 5.30 -6.81 -9.09
C THR A 46 3.85 -6.99 -8.68
N ALA A 47 3.60 -7.94 -7.79
CA ALA A 47 2.28 -8.17 -7.20
C ALA A 47 2.39 -8.49 -5.71
N ILE A 48 1.33 -8.17 -4.97
CA ILE A 48 1.14 -8.61 -3.59
C ILE A 48 0.00 -9.63 -3.60
N VAL A 49 0.32 -10.89 -3.25
CA VAL A 49 -0.67 -11.96 -3.13
C VAL A 49 -1.13 -12.03 -1.68
N VAL A 50 -2.41 -11.77 -1.44
CA VAL A 50 -2.99 -11.84 -0.09
C VAL A 50 -3.78 -13.14 0.05
N LYS A 51 -3.45 -13.93 1.08
CA LYS A 51 -4.18 -15.13 1.50
C LYS A 51 -4.46 -15.04 3.00
N GLY A 52 -5.71 -14.79 3.35
CA GLY A 52 -6.10 -14.57 4.75
C GLY A 52 -5.40 -13.35 5.33
N ARG A 53 -4.51 -13.57 6.30
CA ARG A 53 -3.73 -12.52 6.98
C ARG A 53 -2.28 -12.41 6.50
N THR A 54 -1.91 -13.20 5.48
CA THR A 54 -0.55 -13.25 4.95
C THR A 54 -0.50 -12.53 3.61
N ALA A 55 0.51 -11.70 3.42
CA ALA A 55 0.84 -11.07 2.16
C ALA A 55 2.20 -11.59 1.68
N GLU A 56 2.26 -12.00 0.42
CA GLU A 56 3.48 -12.44 -0.26
C GLU A 56 3.79 -11.48 -1.40
N ALA A 57 5.00 -10.93 -1.44
CA ALA A 57 5.47 -10.12 -2.55
C ALA A 57 6.12 -11.01 -3.61
N ILE A 58 5.61 -10.92 -4.84
CA ILE A 58 6.14 -11.67 -5.99
C ILE A 58 6.46 -10.71 -7.13
N GLY A 59 7.38 -11.10 -8.00
CA GLY A 59 7.71 -10.36 -9.22
C GLY A 59 9.13 -9.78 -9.19
N LYS A 60 9.36 -8.78 -10.04
CA LYS A 60 10.71 -8.29 -10.38
C LYS A 60 11.13 -7.03 -9.63
N SER A 61 10.19 -6.29 -9.05
CA SER A 61 10.45 -5.05 -8.34
C SER A 61 9.88 -5.10 -6.92
N LYS A 62 9.50 -3.95 -6.35
CA LYS A 62 9.20 -3.76 -4.93
C LYS A 62 7.72 -3.56 -4.68
N GLY A 63 7.26 -4.06 -3.54
CA GLY A 63 6.05 -3.61 -2.87
C GLY A 63 6.44 -2.85 -1.60
N LEU A 64 5.70 -1.79 -1.27
CA LEU A 64 5.90 -0.98 -0.07
C LEU A 64 4.65 -1.03 0.80
N PHE A 65 4.85 -1.15 2.11
CA PHE A 65 3.79 -1.02 3.11
C PHE A 65 4.00 0.27 3.91
N TYR A 66 2.94 1.04 4.09
CA TYR A 66 2.93 2.29 4.84
C TYR A 66 1.99 2.12 6.03
N ASP A 67 2.55 2.13 7.23
CA ASP A 67 1.80 1.96 8.45
C ASP A 67 2.29 2.96 9.51
N LEU A 68 1.44 3.94 9.85
CA LEU A 68 1.74 4.91 10.89
C LEU A 68 1.59 4.34 12.30
N ALA A 69 0.96 3.18 12.47
CA ALA A 69 0.92 2.52 13.77
C ALA A 69 2.31 1.99 14.18
N LEU A 70 3.19 1.71 13.22
CA LEU A 70 4.56 1.28 13.48
C LEU A 70 5.46 2.38 14.06
N GLU A 71 5.10 3.66 13.86
CA GLU A 71 5.85 4.83 14.36
C GLU A 71 5.91 4.89 15.90
N LYS A 72 5.05 4.12 16.61
CA LYS A 72 5.05 4.03 18.08
C LYS A 72 6.01 2.98 18.66
N THR A 73 6.79 2.29 17.84
CA THR A 73 7.56 1.10 18.27
C THR A 73 9.06 1.18 18.01
N LEU A 74 9.59 2.37 17.71
CA LEU A 74 11.02 2.66 17.62
C LEU A 74 11.38 3.82 18.54
#